data_AF-A0A292ZC48-F1
#
_entry.id   AF-A0A292ZC48-F1
#
_cell.length_a   1.000
_cell.length_b   1.000
_cell.length_c   1.000
_cell.angle_alpha   90.00
_cell.angle_beta   90.00
_cell.angle_gamma   90.00
#
_symmetry.space_group_name_H-M   'P 1'
#
loop_
_entity.id
_entity.type
_entity.pdbx_description
1 polymer ?
#
loop_
_entity_poly.entity_id
_entity_poly.type
_entity_poly.pdbx_seq_one_letter_code
_entity_poly.pdbx_strand_id
1 'polypeptide(L)'
;MAHCDYHALSSVRKWGGTVDDYLPLHQWFDQSKAILADPRHRALRHHAEGIFMLETIFGETLFNADGRTVPVRLIGEQHVREDLGAIPSFADWARLITPQAWMLRGHPLDGTEGVTIDMSPLGDPVASSPSPPAGATVRTTI
;
A
#
# COMPACT_ATOMS: atom_id res chain seq x y z
N MET A 1 -16.45 -11.51 -1.37
CA MET A 1 -16.06 -10.23 -0.75
C MET A 1 -17.24 -9.64 -0.01
N ALA A 2 -17.00 -9.02 1.14
CA ALA A 2 -17.99 -8.16 1.78
C ALA A 2 -18.28 -6.96 0.87
N HIS A 3 -19.53 -6.49 0.87
CA HIS A 3 -19.93 -5.28 0.17
C HIS A 3 -19.41 -4.03 0.93
N CYS A 4 -19.11 -2.93 0.23
CA CYS A 4 -18.55 -1.71 0.84
C CYS A 4 -19.46 -1.09 1.92
N ASP A 5 -20.76 -1.42 1.87
CA ASP A 5 -21.76 -1.01 2.85
C ASP A 5 -21.37 -1.39 4.29
N TYR A 6 -20.73 -2.56 4.51
CA TYR A 6 -20.28 -2.95 5.85
C TYR A 6 -19.16 -2.04 6.39
N HIS A 7 -18.28 -1.54 5.53
CA HIS A 7 -17.27 -0.56 5.91
C HIS A 7 -17.90 0.80 6.20
N ALA A 8 -18.86 1.24 5.36
CA ALA A 8 -19.59 2.48 5.58
C ALA A 8 -20.36 2.45 6.93
N LEU A 9 -21.04 1.35 7.24
CA LEU A 9 -21.66 1.12 8.55
C LEU A 9 -20.63 1.13 9.69
N SER A 10 -19.42 0.63 9.45
CA SER A 10 -18.32 0.73 10.42
C SER A 10 -17.86 2.16 10.65
N SER A 11 -17.78 2.98 9.60
CA SER A 11 -17.48 4.41 9.70
C SER A 11 -18.61 5.19 10.37
N VAL A 12 -19.89 4.88 10.10
CA VAL A 12 -21.03 5.45 10.84
C VAL A 12 -20.90 5.17 12.34
N ARG A 13 -20.62 3.92 12.73
CA ARG A 13 -20.41 3.55 14.14
C ARG A 13 -19.26 4.32 14.80
N LYS A 14 -18.21 4.63 14.04
CA LYS A 14 -17.01 5.29 14.56
C LYS A 14 -17.12 6.81 14.60
N TRP A 15 -17.73 7.42 13.58
CA TRP A 15 -17.67 8.86 13.34
C TRP A 15 -19.03 9.56 13.38
N GLY A 16 -20.14 8.82 13.41
CA GLY A 16 -21.51 9.35 13.27
C GLY A 16 -21.92 9.50 11.81
N GLY A 17 -23.00 10.22 11.54
CA GLY A 17 -23.52 10.48 10.20
C GLY A 17 -24.30 9.31 9.61
N THR A 18 -24.32 9.20 8.29
CA THR A 18 -25.08 8.21 7.52
C THR A 18 -24.16 7.39 6.62
N VAL A 19 -24.66 6.28 6.09
CA VAL A 19 -23.91 5.44 5.14
C VAL A 19 -23.46 6.24 3.91
N ASP A 20 -24.32 7.14 3.42
CA ASP A 20 -24.07 7.94 2.22
C ASP A 20 -22.86 8.87 2.36
N ASP A 21 -22.52 9.28 3.60
CA ASP A 21 -21.34 10.11 3.89
C ASP A 21 -20.02 9.37 3.59
N TYR A 22 -20.00 8.04 3.72
CA TYR A 22 -18.77 7.23 3.70
C TYR A 22 -18.71 6.21 2.55
N LEU A 23 -19.86 5.79 2.05
CA LEU A 23 -19.95 4.75 1.02
C LEU A 23 -19.11 5.08 -0.23
N PRO A 24 -19.07 6.32 -0.75
CA PRO A 24 -18.24 6.65 -1.91
C PRO A 24 -16.74 6.43 -1.67
N LEU A 25 -16.25 6.71 -0.45
CA LEU A 25 -14.84 6.55 -0.09
C LEU A 25 -14.45 5.05 -0.07
N HIS A 26 -15.31 4.20 0.50
CA HIS A 26 -15.07 2.75 0.54
C HIS A 26 -15.23 2.09 -0.83
N GLN A 27 -16.22 2.52 -1.61
CA GLN A 27 -16.37 2.06 -3.00
C GLN A 27 -15.15 2.42 -3.84
N TRP A 28 -14.51 3.57 -3.61
CA TRP A 28 -13.31 3.95 -4.33
C TRP A 28 -12.14 2.99 -4.10
N PHE A 29 -11.90 2.51 -2.88
CA PHE A 29 -10.86 1.49 -2.65
C PHE A 29 -11.18 0.19 -3.39
N ASP A 30 -12.44 -0.24 -3.32
CA ASP A 30 -12.92 -1.50 -3.85
C ASP A 30 -13.21 -1.49 -5.36
N GLN A 31 -13.26 -0.33 -6.01
CA GLN A 31 -13.48 -0.22 -7.46
C GLN A 31 -12.39 -0.95 -8.26
N SER A 32 -11.20 -1.14 -7.68
CA SER A 32 -10.13 -2.00 -8.21
C SER A 32 -10.58 -3.44 -8.50
N LYS A 33 -11.67 -3.91 -7.88
CA LYS A 33 -12.34 -5.18 -8.18
C LYS A 33 -12.81 -5.30 -9.63
N ALA A 34 -13.06 -4.17 -10.31
CA ALA A 34 -13.39 -4.15 -11.73
C ALA A 34 -12.22 -4.60 -12.63
N ILE A 35 -10.98 -4.56 -12.11
CA ILE A 35 -9.78 -5.03 -12.80
C ILE A 35 -9.43 -6.46 -12.37
N LEU A 36 -9.51 -6.75 -11.08
CA LEU A 36 -9.19 -8.07 -10.49
C LEU A 36 -10.25 -8.47 -9.45
N ALA A 37 -11.02 -9.54 -9.70
CA ALA A 37 -12.07 -9.98 -8.79
C ALA A 37 -11.57 -10.86 -7.61
N ASP A 38 -10.29 -10.74 -7.25
CA ASP A 38 -9.62 -11.52 -6.19
C ASP A 38 -8.77 -10.60 -5.29
N PRO A 39 -8.30 -11.05 -4.11
CA PRO A 39 -7.62 -10.19 -3.13
C PRO A 39 -6.42 -9.39 -3.65
N ARG A 40 -5.82 -9.75 -4.79
CA ARG A 40 -4.73 -8.97 -5.40
C ARG A 40 -5.16 -7.57 -5.85
N HIS A 41 -6.46 -7.32 -6.05
CA HIS A 41 -6.99 -5.98 -6.34
C HIS A 41 -6.56 -4.94 -5.30
N ARG A 42 -6.37 -5.39 -4.06
CA ARG A 42 -5.96 -4.57 -2.92
C ARG A 42 -4.60 -3.91 -3.14
N ALA A 43 -3.70 -4.54 -3.92
CA ALA A 43 -2.40 -3.97 -4.26
C ALA A 43 -2.48 -2.62 -4.97
N LEU A 44 -3.61 -2.30 -5.63
CA LEU A 44 -3.77 -1.04 -6.36
C LEU A 44 -4.01 0.17 -5.46
N ARG A 45 -4.70 -0.01 -4.32
CA ARG A 45 -5.19 1.12 -3.50
C ARG A 45 -5.11 0.89 -1.98
N HIS A 46 -4.98 -0.34 -1.49
CA HIS A 46 -4.99 -0.65 -0.06
C HIS A 46 -3.58 -0.62 0.54
N HIS A 47 -2.92 0.53 0.42
CA HIS A 47 -1.59 0.81 0.97
C HIS A 47 -1.47 2.30 1.31
N ALA A 48 -0.37 2.69 1.94
CA ALA A 48 -0.14 4.06 2.42
C ALA A 48 -0.42 5.14 1.35
N GLU A 49 0.19 5.06 0.16
CA GLU A 49 -0.06 6.03 -0.92
C GLU A 49 -1.52 6.02 -1.41
N GLY A 50 -2.19 4.87 -1.48
CA GLY A 50 -3.62 4.83 -1.83
C GLY A 50 -4.51 5.57 -0.84
N ILE A 51 -4.15 5.57 0.45
CA ILE A 51 -4.86 6.37 1.48
C ILE A 51 -4.63 7.88 1.24
N PHE A 52 -3.42 8.30 0.85
CA PHE A 52 -3.16 9.70 0.49
C PHE A 52 -3.88 10.11 -0.81
N MET A 53 -3.99 9.19 -1.76
CA MET A 53 -4.73 9.43 -2.99
C MET A 53 -6.24 9.60 -2.72
N LEU A 54 -6.81 8.86 -1.76
CA LEU A 54 -8.19 9.09 -1.30
C LEU A 54 -8.39 10.55 -0.84
N GLU A 55 -7.49 11.06 0.00
CA GLU A 55 -7.53 12.46 0.48
C GLU A 55 -7.45 13.47 -0.67
N THR A 56 -6.62 13.20 -1.67
CA THR A 56 -6.49 14.07 -2.85
C THR A 56 -7.81 14.14 -3.65
N ILE A 57 -8.59 13.06 -3.66
CA ILE A 57 -9.82 12.94 -4.46
C ILE A 57 -11.04 13.48 -3.70
N PHE A 58 -11.14 13.18 -2.41
CA PHE A 58 -12.33 13.49 -1.60
C PHE A 58 -12.13 14.70 -0.66
N GLY A 59 -10.93 15.28 -0.63
CA GLY A 59 -10.55 16.37 0.26
C GLY A 59 -9.90 15.89 1.56
N GLU A 60 -9.28 16.82 2.29
CA GLU A 60 -8.61 16.53 3.58
C GLU A 60 -9.59 16.05 4.66
N THR A 61 -10.79 16.64 4.65
CA THR A 61 -11.87 16.32 5.59
C THR A 61 -13.20 16.32 4.85
N LEU A 62 -14.16 15.58 5.40
CA LEU A 62 -15.57 15.66 5.00
C LEU A 62 -16.41 16.20 6.16
N PHE A 63 -17.55 16.81 5.83
CA PHE A 63 -18.56 17.21 6.80
C PHE A 63 -19.75 16.26 6.68
N ASN A 64 -19.99 15.46 7.72
CA ASN A 64 -21.02 14.42 7.67
C ASN A 64 -22.42 14.96 8.07
N ALA A 65 -23.45 14.13 7.89
CA ALA A 65 -24.84 14.49 8.19
C ALA A 65 -25.11 14.85 9.67
N ASP A 66 -24.26 14.40 10.60
CA ASP A 66 -24.34 14.77 12.04
C ASP A 66 -23.63 16.10 12.35
N GLY A 67 -23.13 16.80 11.34
CA GLY A 67 -22.45 18.08 11.48
C GLY A 67 -21.01 17.96 11.98
N ARG A 68 -20.34 16.84 11.71
CA ARG A 68 -18.97 16.58 12.17
C ARG A 68 -17.99 16.67 11.02
N THR A 69 -16.86 17.33 11.27
CA THR A 69 -15.70 17.30 10.39
C THR A 69 -14.88 16.04 10.66
N VAL A 70 -14.77 15.16 9.67
CA VAL A 70 -14.06 13.87 9.78
C VAL A 70 -12.88 13.86 8.81
N PRO A 71 -11.64 13.57 9.25
CA PRO A 71 -10.50 13.46 8.34
C PRO A 71 -10.64 12.26 7.40
N VAL A 72 -10.56 12.52 6.09
CA VAL A 72 -10.70 11.48 5.05
C VAL A 72 -9.61 10.43 5.16
N ARG A 73 -8.38 10.84 5.51
CA ARG A 73 -7.25 9.93 5.76
C ARG A 73 -7.59 8.86 6.80
N LEU A 74 -8.23 9.24 7.92
CA LEU A 74 -8.54 8.30 8.99
C LEU A 74 -9.63 7.30 8.60
N ILE A 75 -10.52 7.66 7.66
CA ILE A 75 -11.50 6.74 7.06
C ILE A 75 -10.79 5.76 6.13
N GLY A 76 -9.85 6.25 5.31
CA GLY A 76 -9.03 5.37 4.46
C GLY A 76 -8.18 4.40 5.25
N GLU A 77 -7.52 4.87 6.31
CA GLU A 77 -6.77 4.00 7.22
C GLU A 77 -7.66 2.97 7.92
N GLN A 78 -8.89 3.36 8.30
CA GLN A 78 -9.87 2.42 8.86
C GLN A 78 -10.17 1.31 7.86
N HIS A 79 -10.54 1.67 6.62
CA HIS A 79 -10.89 0.71 5.58
C HIS A 79 -9.77 -0.31 5.35
N VAL A 80 -8.54 0.17 5.16
CA VAL A 80 -7.38 -0.69 4.89
C VAL A 80 -7.08 -1.62 6.08
N ARG A 81 -7.16 -1.13 7.32
CA ARG A 81 -6.94 -1.97 8.51
C ARG A 81 -8.04 -3.01 8.71
N GLU A 82 -9.29 -2.68 8.42
CA GLU A 82 -10.40 -3.64 8.47
C GLU A 82 -10.22 -4.79 7.47
N ASP A 83 -9.58 -4.52 6.33
CA ASP A 83 -9.35 -5.50 5.28
C ASP A 83 -8.07 -6.32 5.41
N LEU A 84 -6.99 -5.71 5.92
CA LEU A 84 -5.64 -6.30 5.92
C LEU A 84 -5.03 -6.43 7.33
N GLY A 85 -5.66 -5.89 8.37
CA GLY A 85 -5.15 -5.88 9.75
C GLY A 85 -4.02 -4.87 10.01
N ALA A 86 -3.35 -4.38 8.96
CA ALA A 86 -2.30 -3.35 9.00
C ALA A 86 -2.34 -2.50 7.72
N ILE A 87 -1.56 -1.42 7.68
CA ILE A 87 -1.39 -0.59 6.47
C ILE A 87 -0.06 -0.98 5.82
N PRO A 88 -0.06 -1.67 4.67
CA PRO A 88 1.16 -1.96 3.94
C PRO A 88 1.68 -0.73 3.18
N SER A 89 2.95 -0.79 2.76
CA SER A 89 3.49 0.07 1.70
C SER A 89 3.20 -0.55 0.33
N PHE A 90 3.26 0.24 -0.75
CA PHE A 90 3.25 -0.33 -2.10
C PHE A 90 4.46 -1.27 -2.33
N ALA A 91 5.58 -1.02 -1.64
CA ALA A 91 6.76 -1.87 -1.71
C ALA A 91 6.49 -3.33 -1.28
N ASP A 92 5.55 -3.55 -0.34
CA ASP A 92 5.18 -4.90 0.10
C ASP A 92 4.52 -5.72 -1.01
N TRP A 93 3.83 -5.06 -1.94
CA TRP A 93 3.24 -5.65 -3.13
C TRP A 93 4.27 -5.74 -4.26
N ALA A 94 5.00 -4.65 -4.53
CA ALA A 94 5.93 -4.53 -5.64
C ALA A 94 7.07 -5.56 -5.58
N ARG A 95 7.55 -5.91 -4.37
CA ARG A 95 8.59 -6.94 -4.19
C ARG A 95 8.19 -8.34 -4.66
N LEU A 96 6.90 -8.58 -4.91
CA LEU A 96 6.38 -9.85 -5.41
C LEU A 96 6.18 -9.85 -6.95
N ILE A 97 6.37 -8.71 -7.61
CA ILE A 97 6.27 -8.60 -9.07
C ILE A 97 7.60 -9.06 -9.68
N THR A 98 7.55 -10.11 -10.51
CA THR A 98 8.70 -10.52 -11.31
C THR A 98 8.81 -9.61 -12.54
N PRO A 99 9.89 -8.82 -12.69
CA PRO A 99 10.06 -7.96 -13.86
C PRO A 99 10.00 -8.76 -15.15
N GLN A 100 9.27 -8.23 -16.14
CA GLN A 100 9.14 -8.83 -17.47
C GLN A 100 9.90 -7.99 -18.49
N ALA A 101 10.32 -8.59 -19.61
CA ALA A 101 11.14 -7.92 -20.63
C ALA A 101 10.56 -6.57 -21.11
N TRP A 102 9.23 -6.45 -21.21
CA TRP A 102 8.55 -5.22 -21.61
C TRP A 102 8.65 -4.10 -20.56
N MET A 103 8.86 -4.42 -19.28
CA MET A 103 9.06 -3.43 -18.21
C MET A 103 10.48 -2.86 -18.21
N LEU A 104 11.44 -3.59 -18.80
CA LEU A 104 12.86 -3.26 -18.77
C LEU A 104 13.32 -2.48 -20.01
N ARG A 105 12.44 -2.31 -20.99
CA ARG A 105 12.76 -1.70 -22.28
C ARG A 105 12.03 -0.36 -22.42
N GLY A 106 12.80 0.72 -22.55
CA GLY A 106 12.26 2.00 -22.99
C GLY A 106 11.98 1.98 -24.49
N HIS A 107 10.80 2.46 -24.91
CA HIS A 107 10.42 2.60 -26.31
C HIS A 107 10.42 4.09 -26.69
N PRO A 108 11.42 4.58 -27.42
CA PRO A 108 11.45 5.99 -27.81
C PRO A 108 10.38 6.29 -28.85
N LEU A 109 9.67 7.40 -28.67
CA LEU A 109 8.59 7.81 -29.56
C LEU A 109 9.11 8.61 -30.77
N ASP A 110 10.27 9.25 -30.64
CA ASP A 110 10.87 10.12 -31.67
C ASP A 110 11.91 9.41 -32.56
N GLY A 111 11.95 8.07 -32.53
CA GLY A 111 12.87 7.27 -33.35
C GLY A 111 14.32 7.22 -32.86
N THR A 112 14.60 7.70 -31.65
CA THR A 112 15.91 7.48 -31.00
C THR A 112 16.06 6.00 -30.60
N GLU A 113 17.30 5.55 -30.37
CA GLU A 113 17.54 4.17 -29.96
C GLU A 113 17.03 3.91 -28.53
N GLY A 114 16.37 2.76 -28.33
CA GLY A 114 15.84 2.37 -27.03
C GLY A 114 16.93 1.98 -26.05
N VAL A 115 16.72 2.30 -24.78
CA VAL A 115 17.58 1.86 -23.67
C VAL A 115 16.98 0.62 -23.02
N THR A 116 17.80 -0.40 -22.81
CA THR A 116 17.41 -1.61 -22.08
C THR A 116 18.09 -1.58 -20.72
N ILE A 117 17.30 -1.72 -19.64
CA ILE A 117 17.82 -1.75 -18.28
C ILE A 117 18.16 -3.20 -17.93
N ASP A 118 19.42 -3.46 -17.60
CA ASP A 118 19.85 -4.74 -17.05
C ASP A 118 19.53 -4.77 -15.54
N MET A 119 18.52 -5.56 -15.19
CA MET A 119 18.12 -5.83 -13.80
C MET A 119 18.63 -7.20 -13.33
N SER A 120 19.68 -7.75 -13.95
CA SER A 120 20.40 -8.89 -13.38
C SER A 120 20.71 -8.59 -11.92
N PRO A 121 20.50 -9.56 -11.00
CA PRO A 121 20.77 -9.32 -9.60
C PRO A 121 22.21 -8.79 -9.50
N LEU A 122 22.37 -7.61 -8.89
CA LEU A 122 23.67 -7.19 -8.38
C LEU A 122 24.22 -8.41 -7.64
N GLY A 123 25.34 -8.94 -8.13
CA GLY A 123 25.87 -10.23 -7.71
C GLY A 123 25.85 -10.37 -6.20
N ASP A 124 25.65 -11.61 -5.73
CA ASP A 124 25.50 -11.95 -4.32
C ASP A 124 26.33 -11.03 -3.42
N PRO A 125 25.76 -10.47 -2.34
CA PRO A 125 26.54 -9.66 -1.41
C PRO A 125 27.76 -10.49 -1.05
N VAL A 126 28.95 -9.98 -1.42
CA VAL A 126 30.23 -10.63 -1.17
C VAL A 126 30.18 -11.11 0.27
N ALA A 127 30.17 -12.42 0.45
CA ALA A 127 30.10 -13.04 1.77
C ALA A 127 31.17 -12.37 2.62
N SER A 128 30.73 -11.60 3.63
CA SER A 128 31.64 -11.05 4.61
C SER A 128 32.44 -12.21 5.19
N SER A 129 33.76 -12.19 4.97
CA SER A 129 34.74 -13.19 5.40
C SER A 129 34.51 -13.64 6.85
N PRO A 130 34.91 -14.88 7.19
CA PRO A 130 34.43 -15.58 8.37
C PRO A 130 34.94 -14.96 9.67
N SER A 131 34.11 -15.06 10.71
CA SER A 131 34.40 -14.69 12.09
C SER A 131 35.79 -15.16 12.56
N PRO A 132 36.51 -14.36 13.36
CA PRO A 132 37.75 -14.82 13.97
C PRO A 132 37.46 -15.91 15.02
N PRO A 133 38.41 -16.81 15.30
CA PRO A 133 38.19 -17.96 16.17
C PRO A 133 38.02 -17.54 17.64
N ALA A 134 37.23 -18.34 18.35
CA ALA A 134 36.96 -18.19 19.77
C ALA A 134 38.25 -18.29 20.60
N GLY A 135 38.48 -17.30 21.48
CA GLY A 135 39.53 -17.38 22.48
C GLY A 135 40.04 -16.03 22.98
N ALA A 136 39.26 -15.34 23.82
CA ALA A 136 39.81 -14.32 24.72
C ALA A 136 39.03 -14.32 26.03
N THR A 137 39.63 -14.90 27.06
CA THR A 137 39.17 -14.92 28.44
C THR A 137 39.14 -13.50 28.99
N VAL A 138 37.97 -12.99 29.33
CA VAL A 138 37.84 -11.73 30.10
C VAL A 138 37.95 -12.05 31.58
N ARG A 139 39.08 -11.71 32.21
CA ARG A 139 39.19 -11.66 33.68
C ARG A 139 38.63 -10.32 34.15
N THR A 140 37.65 -10.37 35.04
CA THR A 140 37.20 -9.21 35.82
C THR A 140 37.87 -9.31 37.20
N THR A 141 38.73 -8.36 37.53
CA THR A 141 39.17 -8.13 38.91
C THR A 141 38.11 -7.29 39.62
N ILE A 142 37.72 -7.75 40.81
CA ILE A 142 36.90 -7.00 41.78
C ILE A 142 37.72 -5.84 42.34
#